data_AF-A0A812NQ56-F1
#
_entry.id   AF-A0A812NQ56-F1
#
_cell.length_a   1.000
_cell.length_b   1.000
_cell.length_c   1.000
_cell.angle_alpha   90.00
_cell.angle_beta   90.00
_cell.angle_gamma   90.00
#
_symmetry.space_group_name_H-M   'P 1'
#
loop_
_entity.id
_entity.type
_entity.pdbx_description
1 polymer ?
#
loop_
_entity_poly.entity_id
_entity_poly.type
_entity_poly.pdbx_seq_one_letter_code
_entity_poly.pdbx_strand_id
1 'polypeptide(L)'
;MLKRGHGEHKKTCLKSGARFCPSTVAERCFFFFVIHVVLAQEKDKKKRCTSQVVHPQWRVHSDKLRNALQVSRAWCGWTGRPEFRQTSAQLTDRVKDLLDVAVAWRLRKQGLPLWVGPEAQECLKDFFVDVSQSVGRTPWGKCGDNVLCFTKSTVLYSFQRGSLVHPLEMARMLGWPDNWEAPAGVPLNKIKEMLGNSVALPSLGSVVWAWRLVQSRRM
;
A
#
# COMPACT_ATOMS: atom_id res chain seq x y z
N MET A 1 27.60 -31.33 38.55
CA MET A 1 27.20 -30.16 39.38
C MET A 1 27.58 -28.89 38.63
N LEU A 2 26.62 -28.20 38.00
CA LEU A 2 26.84 -26.96 37.25
C LEU A 2 25.95 -25.87 37.84
N LYS A 3 26.57 -24.84 38.43
CA LYS A 3 25.92 -23.71 39.09
C LYS A 3 25.30 -22.78 38.04
N ARG A 4 23.99 -22.50 38.16
CA ARG A 4 23.26 -21.47 37.41
C ARG A 4 23.50 -20.11 38.08
N GLY A 5 23.98 -19.12 37.32
CA GLY A 5 24.04 -17.73 37.75
C GLY A 5 22.78 -16.99 37.33
N HIS A 6 22.03 -16.46 38.31
CA HIS A 6 20.93 -15.53 38.10
C HIS A 6 21.48 -14.11 37.94
N GLY A 7 21.17 -13.46 36.81
CA GLY A 7 21.40 -12.03 36.61
C GLY A 7 20.11 -11.25 36.87
N GLU A 8 20.14 -10.37 37.86
CA GLU A 8 19.09 -9.43 38.23
C GLU A 8 18.96 -8.30 37.19
N HIS A 9 17.77 -8.10 36.63
CA HIS A 9 17.44 -6.90 35.86
C HIS A 9 16.75 -5.86 36.76
N LYS A 10 17.47 -4.76 37.04
CA LYS A 10 16.97 -3.58 37.73
C LYS A 10 15.91 -2.86 36.88
N LYS A 11 14.72 -2.63 37.46
CA LYS A 11 13.65 -1.80 36.91
C LYS A 11 13.88 -0.34 37.29
N THR A 12 14.13 0.54 36.33
CA THR A 12 14.10 1.99 36.54
C THR A 12 12.71 2.54 36.18
N CYS A 13 12.04 3.06 37.21
CA CYS A 13 10.73 3.71 37.15
C CYS A 13 10.96 5.23 37.03
N LEU A 14 10.70 5.81 35.86
CA LEU A 14 10.68 7.27 35.67
C LEU A 14 9.25 7.78 35.87
N LYS A 15 9.00 8.35 37.04
CA LYS A 15 7.83 9.16 37.37
C LYS A 15 8.19 10.62 37.14
N SER A 16 7.55 11.29 36.19
CA SER A 16 7.51 12.76 36.13
C SER A 16 6.05 13.20 36.08
N GLY A 17 5.55 13.63 37.24
CA GLY A 17 4.22 14.19 37.41
C GLY A 17 4.17 15.65 36.98
N ALA A 18 3.22 15.98 36.12
CA ALA A 18 2.78 17.35 35.91
C ALA A 18 1.56 17.60 36.81
N ARG A 19 1.74 18.50 37.80
CA ARG A 19 0.66 19.03 38.65
C ARG A 19 -0.06 20.11 37.85
N PHE A 20 -1.35 19.90 37.57
CA PHE A 20 -2.24 20.94 37.06
C PHE A 20 -3.07 21.48 38.22
N CYS A 21 -2.96 22.78 38.47
CA CYS A 21 -3.66 23.51 39.52
C CYS A 21 -4.71 24.41 38.84
N PRO A 22 -6.01 24.23 39.09
CA PRO A 22 -6.99 25.26 38.79
C PRO A 22 -7.60 25.77 40.09
N SER A 23 -7.06 26.88 40.59
CA SER A 23 -7.71 27.68 41.62
C SER A 23 -7.87 29.10 41.10
N THR A 24 -9.01 29.40 40.50
CA THR A 24 -9.60 30.75 40.58
C THR A 24 -11.10 30.66 40.34
N VAL A 25 -11.82 31.01 41.40
CA VAL A 25 -13.26 31.20 41.49
C VAL A 25 -13.56 32.60 40.98
N ALA A 26 -13.88 32.71 39.69
CA ALA A 26 -14.32 33.90 38.97
C ALA A 26 -14.76 33.37 37.60
N GLU A 27 -15.98 33.46 37.08
CA GLU A 27 -17.10 34.34 37.31
C GLU A 27 -18.38 33.59 36.91
N ARG A 28 -19.27 33.40 37.88
CA ARG A 28 -20.60 32.81 37.70
C ARG A 28 -21.63 33.82 37.16
N CYS A 29 -21.25 34.72 36.25
CA CYS A 29 -22.15 35.74 35.70
C CYS A 29 -22.45 35.61 34.19
N PHE A 30 -21.86 34.65 33.48
CA PHE A 30 -22.12 34.46 32.04
C PHE A 30 -23.21 33.44 31.69
N PHE A 31 -23.83 32.78 32.66
CA PHE A 31 -24.66 31.60 32.40
C PHE A 31 -26.13 31.89 32.06
N PHE A 32 -26.61 33.12 32.19
CA PHE A 32 -28.00 33.47 31.88
C PHE A 32 -28.21 34.20 30.53
N PHE A 33 -27.15 34.70 29.89
CA PHE A 33 -27.25 35.33 28.57
C PHE A 33 -27.03 34.36 27.39
N VAL A 34 -26.47 33.17 27.66
CA VAL A 34 -26.18 32.15 26.63
C VAL A 34 -27.43 31.36 26.23
N ILE A 35 -28.47 31.29 27.06
CA ILE A 35 -29.65 30.44 26.77
C ILE A 35 -30.60 31.10 25.76
N HIS A 36 -30.72 32.43 25.74
CA HIS A 36 -31.60 33.12 24.79
C HIS A 36 -31.00 33.34 23.39
N VAL A 37 -29.67 33.30 23.25
CA VAL A 37 -29.00 33.38 21.93
C VAL A 37 -29.00 32.00 21.22
N VAL A 38 -29.12 30.90 21.95
CA VAL A 38 -29.14 29.54 21.37
C VAL A 38 -30.48 29.19 20.72
N LEU A 39 -31.59 29.80 21.14
CA LEU A 39 -32.92 29.48 20.57
C LEU A 39 -33.32 30.31 19.34
N ALA A 40 -32.53 31.32 18.95
CA ALA A 40 -32.79 32.15 17.77
C ALA A 40 -32.06 31.68 16.50
N GLN A 41 -31.25 30.62 16.57
CA GLN A 41 -30.44 30.11 15.44
C GLN A 41 -31.01 28.85 14.77
N GLU A 42 -32.19 28.36 15.18
CA GLU A 42 -32.75 27.11 14.65
C GLU A 42 -33.64 27.26 13.40
N LYS A 43 -33.98 28.47 12.95
CA LYS A 43 -35.00 28.65 11.89
C LYS A 43 -34.49 28.76 10.45
N ASP A 44 -33.18 28.79 10.20
CA ASP A 44 -32.62 28.96 8.84
C ASP A 44 -31.72 27.82 8.32
N LYS A 45 -31.82 26.62 8.89
CA LYS A 45 -31.11 25.43 8.35
C LYS A 45 -32.03 24.53 7.52
N LYS A 46 -32.82 25.11 6.61
CA LYS A 46 -33.29 24.38 5.43
C LYS A 46 -32.13 24.25 4.43
N LYS A 47 -31.03 23.62 4.88
CA LYS A 47 -29.89 23.27 4.03
C LYS A 47 -30.43 22.36 2.94
N ARG A 48 -30.34 22.83 1.70
CA ARG A 48 -30.48 21.99 0.51
C ARG A 48 -29.74 20.70 0.78
N CYS A 49 -30.48 19.59 0.80
CA CYS A 49 -29.93 18.27 0.70
C CYS A 49 -29.40 18.14 -0.75
N THR A 50 -28.34 18.89 -1.08
CA THR A 50 -27.46 18.53 -2.18
C THR A 50 -26.98 17.15 -1.82
N SER A 51 -27.49 16.15 -2.53
CA SER A 51 -26.99 14.78 -2.50
C SER A 51 -25.48 14.87 -2.57
N GLN A 52 -24.82 14.74 -1.41
CA GLN A 52 -23.37 14.66 -1.39
C GLN A 52 -23.07 13.43 -2.22
N VAL A 53 -22.47 13.64 -3.39
CA VAL A 53 -21.89 12.57 -4.17
C VAL A 53 -20.90 11.91 -3.22
N VAL A 54 -21.27 10.76 -2.66
CA VAL A 54 -20.43 10.02 -1.74
C VAL A 54 -19.23 9.57 -2.56
N HIS A 55 -18.16 10.36 -2.48
CA HIS A 55 -16.93 10.03 -3.17
C HIS A 55 -16.40 8.72 -2.56
N PRO A 56 -16.18 7.68 -3.37
CA PRO A 56 -15.53 6.47 -2.89
C PRO A 56 -14.25 6.82 -2.13
N GLN A 57 -14.03 6.23 -0.96
CA GLN A 57 -12.88 6.55 -0.09
C GLN A 57 -11.52 6.50 -0.82
N TRP A 58 -11.39 5.60 -1.81
CA TRP A 58 -10.17 5.51 -2.61
C TRP A 58 -9.83 6.79 -3.38
N ARG A 59 -10.84 7.58 -3.78
CA ARG A 59 -10.63 8.87 -4.46
C ARG A 59 -9.96 9.88 -3.55
N VAL A 60 -10.35 9.92 -2.28
CA VAL A 60 -9.71 10.83 -1.30
C VAL A 60 -8.23 10.49 -1.13
N HIS A 61 -7.88 9.21 -1.11
CA HIS A 61 -6.47 8.78 -1.04
C HIS A 61 -5.71 9.09 -2.32
N SER A 62 -6.35 8.91 -3.48
CA SER A 62 -5.76 9.27 -4.77
C SER A 62 -5.54 10.77 -4.89
N ASP A 63 -6.54 11.59 -4.56
CA ASP A 63 -6.47 13.05 -4.62
C ASP A 63 -5.33 13.58 -3.74
N LYS A 64 -5.17 13.04 -2.52
CA LYS A 64 -4.02 13.38 -1.65
C LYS A 64 -2.68 13.11 -2.32
N LEU A 65 -2.51 11.93 -2.94
CA LEU A 65 -1.26 11.55 -3.57
C LEU A 65 -1.01 12.31 -4.88
N ARG A 66 -2.05 12.53 -5.69
CA ARG A 66 -2.01 13.36 -6.90
C ARG A 66 -1.62 14.80 -6.58
N ASN A 67 -2.18 15.39 -5.52
CA ASN A 67 -1.80 16.72 -5.06
C ASN A 67 -0.33 16.78 -4.65
N ALA A 68 0.16 15.78 -3.92
CA ALA A 68 1.58 15.69 -3.55
C ALA A 68 2.51 15.55 -4.77
N LEU A 69 2.05 14.88 -5.84
CA LEU A 69 2.79 14.71 -7.09
C LEU A 69 2.60 15.88 -8.08
N GLN A 70 1.74 16.85 -7.75
CA GLN A 70 1.31 17.95 -8.61
C GLN A 70 0.76 17.46 -9.94
N VAL A 71 -0.15 16.49 -9.89
CA VAL A 71 -0.78 15.86 -11.06
C VAL A 71 -2.28 16.11 -11.04
N SER A 72 -2.84 16.59 -12.15
CA SER A 72 -4.29 16.77 -12.30
C SER A 72 -5.03 15.44 -12.19
N ARG A 73 -6.27 15.45 -11.70
CA ARG A 73 -7.15 14.28 -11.71
C ARG A 73 -7.54 13.82 -13.13
N ALA A 74 -7.52 14.73 -14.09
CA ALA A 74 -7.76 14.41 -15.50
C ALA A 74 -6.54 13.80 -16.20
N TRP A 75 -5.37 13.80 -15.54
CA TRP A 75 -4.16 13.21 -16.11
C TRP A 75 -4.23 11.68 -16.07
N CYS A 76 -4.09 11.09 -17.26
CA CYS A 76 -4.16 9.65 -17.55
C CYS A 76 -2.94 9.21 -18.39
N GLY A 77 -1.73 9.46 -17.88
CA GLY A 77 -0.50 9.27 -18.66
C GLY A 77 -0.24 7.83 -19.12
N TRP A 78 -0.66 6.84 -18.33
CA TRP A 78 -0.53 5.43 -18.70
C TRP A 78 -1.81 4.91 -19.35
N THR A 79 -2.96 5.12 -18.69
CA THR A 79 -4.23 4.51 -19.11
C THR A 79 -4.90 5.23 -20.27
N GLY A 80 -4.49 6.47 -20.58
CA GLY A 80 -4.95 7.24 -21.73
C GLY A 80 -4.28 6.86 -23.06
N ARG A 81 -3.25 6.00 -23.02
CA ARG A 81 -2.51 5.57 -24.21
C ARG A 81 -3.36 4.71 -25.16
N PRO A 82 -3.20 4.83 -26.49
CA PRO A 82 -3.90 3.98 -27.44
C PRO A 82 -3.61 2.49 -27.23
N GLU A 83 -2.36 2.14 -26.92
CA GLU A 83 -1.91 0.75 -26.75
C GLU A 83 -2.55 0.07 -25.53
N PHE A 84 -2.90 0.85 -24.49
CA PHE A 84 -3.48 0.31 -23.26
C PHE A 84 -4.87 -0.32 -23.49
N ARG A 85 -5.61 0.12 -24.51
CA ARG A 85 -6.98 -0.34 -24.78
C ARG A 85 -7.06 -1.80 -25.21
N GLN A 86 -5.98 -2.38 -25.71
CA GLN A 86 -5.98 -3.70 -26.34
C GLN A 86 -5.72 -4.85 -25.36
N THR A 87 -5.09 -4.57 -24.22
CA THR A 87 -4.42 -5.63 -23.44
C THR A 87 -5.06 -5.93 -22.08
N SER A 88 -5.92 -5.05 -21.57
CA SER A 88 -6.50 -5.21 -20.23
C SER A 88 -8.00 -5.44 -20.29
N ALA A 89 -8.44 -6.61 -19.82
CA ALA A 89 -9.83 -6.85 -19.40
C ALA A 89 -10.36 -5.63 -18.64
N GLN A 90 -11.64 -5.27 -18.83
CA GLN A 90 -12.26 -4.02 -18.36
C GLN A 90 -11.80 -3.60 -16.96
N LEU A 91 -10.75 -2.78 -16.89
CA LEU A 91 -10.21 -2.32 -15.62
C LEU A 91 -11.16 -1.29 -15.03
N THR A 92 -11.46 -1.45 -13.75
CA THR A 92 -12.26 -0.47 -13.01
C THR A 92 -11.56 0.89 -12.97
N ASP A 93 -12.32 1.98 -12.85
CA ASP A 93 -11.76 3.35 -12.73
C ASP A 93 -10.76 3.48 -11.58
N ARG A 94 -10.99 2.74 -10.48
CA ARG A 94 -10.05 2.68 -9.34
C ARG A 94 -8.70 2.13 -9.77
N VAL A 95 -8.68 1.06 -10.55
CA VAL A 95 -7.44 0.42 -11.00
C VAL A 95 -6.74 1.33 -12.01
N LYS A 96 -7.48 1.96 -12.94
CA LYS A 96 -6.89 2.90 -13.90
C LYS A 96 -6.19 4.05 -13.19
N ASP A 97 -6.89 4.68 -12.24
CA ASP A 97 -6.34 5.75 -11.43
C ASP A 97 -5.10 5.31 -10.63
N LEU A 98 -5.14 4.11 -10.03
CA LEU A 98 -4.00 3.54 -9.32
C LEU A 98 -2.78 3.39 -10.22
N LEU A 99 -2.97 2.89 -11.45
CA LEU A 99 -1.87 2.72 -12.42
C LEU A 99 -1.28 4.07 -12.83
N ASP A 100 -2.12 5.05 -13.14
CA ASP A 100 -1.65 6.39 -13.49
C ASP A 100 -0.87 7.03 -12.33
N VAL A 101 -1.41 6.99 -11.11
CA VAL A 101 -0.73 7.53 -9.93
C VAL A 101 0.60 6.82 -9.66
N ALA A 102 0.67 5.50 -9.84
CA ALA A 102 1.92 4.75 -9.70
C ALA A 102 2.97 5.18 -10.73
N VAL A 103 2.58 5.42 -11.98
CA VAL A 103 3.47 5.94 -13.03
C VAL A 103 3.94 7.35 -12.69
N ALA A 104 3.03 8.27 -12.33
CA ALA A 104 3.40 9.62 -11.96
C ALA A 104 4.40 9.63 -10.78
N TRP A 105 4.15 8.81 -9.76
CA TRP A 105 5.06 8.64 -8.63
C TRP A 105 6.44 8.17 -9.08
N ARG A 106 6.50 7.15 -9.94
CA ARG A 106 7.77 6.60 -10.42
C ARG A 106 8.56 7.61 -11.25
N LEU A 107 7.90 8.32 -12.17
CA LEU A 107 8.54 9.34 -13.01
C LEU A 107 9.06 10.51 -12.15
N ARG A 108 8.25 11.01 -11.20
CA ARG A 108 8.69 12.06 -10.26
C ARG A 108 9.89 11.63 -9.43
N LYS A 109 9.89 10.38 -8.93
CA LYS A 109 11.01 9.83 -8.16
C LYS A 109 12.31 9.75 -8.97
N GLN A 110 12.23 9.57 -10.29
CA GLN A 110 13.38 9.53 -11.19
C GLN A 110 13.73 10.90 -11.81
N GLY A 111 13.00 11.96 -11.47
CA GLY A 111 13.20 13.29 -12.06
C GLY A 111 12.77 13.40 -13.52
N LEU A 112 11.95 12.47 -14.02
CA LEU A 112 11.46 12.45 -15.40
C LEU A 112 10.19 13.30 -15.57
N PRO A 113 9.94 13.84 -16.78
CA PRO A 113 8.71 14.57 -17.08
C PRO A 113 7.48 13.65 -16.95
N LEU A 114 6.30 14.23 -16.70
CA LEU A 114 5.00 13.53 -16.64
C LEU A 114 4.45 13.16 -18.03
N TRP A 115 5.31 12.60 -18.88
CA TRP A 115 5.02 12.14 -20.23
C TRP A 115 5.58 10.73 -20.41
N VAL A 116 4.78 9.82 -20.94
CA VAL A 116 5.15 8.40 -21.10
C VAL A 116 5.81 8.16 -22.46
N GLY A 117 7.01 8.72 -22.62
CA GLY A 117 7.88 8.45 -23.77
C GLY A 117 8.76 7.18 -23.61
N PRO A 118 9.73 6.96 -24.51
CA PRO A 118 10.65 5.83 -24.44
C PRO A 118 11.44 5.75 -23.12
N GLU A 119 11.93 6.89 -22.62
CA GLU A 119 12.65 6.97 -21.34
C GLU A 119 11.77 6.57 -20.16
N ALA A 120 10.50 7.00 -20.18
CA ALA A 120 9.52 6.63 -19.17
C ALA A 120 9.20 5.12 -19.24
N GLN A 121 9.11 4.54 -20.44
CA GLN A 121 8.90 3.10 -20.60
C GLN A 121 10.06 2.28 -20.04
N GLU A 122 11.31 2.69 -20.31
CA GLU A 122 12.49 2.03 -19.73
C GLU A 122 12.51 2.18 -18.20
N CYS A 123 12.14 3.36 -17.68
CA CYS A 123 12.01 3.60 -16.25
C CYS A 123 10.93 2.72 -15.57
N LEU A 124 9.90 2.33 -16.32
CA LEU A 124 8.80 1.47 -15.87
C LEU A 124 9.07 -0.02 -16.11
N LYS A 125 10.21 -0.38 -16.70
CA LYS A 125 10.65 -1.76 -16.85
C LYS A 125 10.85 -2.40 -15.48
N ASP A 126 10.38 -3.63 -15.33
CA ASP A 126 10.34 -4.37 -14.05
C ASP A 126 9.60 -3.65 -12.92
N PHE A 127 8.75 -2.66 -13.23
CA PHE A 127 7.88 -2.00 -12.26
C PHE A 127 6.53 -2.71 -12.21
N PHE A 128 6.07 -3.00 -11.00
CA PHE A 128 4.84 -3.75 -10.75
C PHE A 128 3.95 -2.98 -9.78
N VAL A 129 2.63 -3.14 -9.94
CA VAL A 129 1.61 -2.58 -9.02
C VAL A 129 0.67 -3.70 -8.61
N ASP A 130 0.45 -3.89 -7.30
CA ASP A 130 -0.64 -4.71 -6.79
C ASP A 130 -1.96 -3.92 -6.83
N VAL A 131 -2.74 -4.18 -7.88
CA VAL A 131 -4.03 -3.52 -8.11
C VAL A 131 -5.12 -4.01 -7.16
N SER A 132 -4.87 -5.03 -6.34
CA SER A 132 -5.79 -5.43 -5.28
C SER A 132 -5.79 -4.45 -4.09
N GLN A 133 -4.74 -3.64 -3.95
CA GLN A 133 -4.55 -2.74 -2.81
C GLN A 133 -5.08 -1.33 -3.08
N SER A 134 -5.20 -0.54 -2.02
CA SER A 134 -5.49 0.90 -2.10
C SER A 134 -4.23 1.71 -2.42
N VAL A 135 -4.38 2.79 -3.19
CA VAL A 135 -3.30 3.74 -3.54
C VAL A 135 -2.50 4.25 -2.33
N GLY A 136 -3.14 4.45 -1.17
CA GLY A 136 -2.48 4.93 0.04
C GLY A 136 -1.48 3.96 0.67
N ARG A 137 -1.47 2.68 0.26
CA ARG A 137 -0.47 1.69 0.70
C ARG A 137 0.78 1.67 -0.16
N THR A 138 0.85 2.55 -1.18
CA THR A 138 1.92 2.59 -2.19
C THR A 138 2.26 1.18 -2.68
N PRO A 139 1.29 0.43 -3.24
CA PRO A 139 1.40 -1.01 -3.50
C PRO A 139 2.22 -1.31 -4.76
N TRP A 140 3.32 -0.61 -4.96
CA TRP A 140 4.12 -0.70 -6.17
C TRP A 140 5.60 -0.71 -5.87
N GLY A 141 6.37 -1.34 -6.74
CA GLY A 141 7.79 -1.56 -6.54
C GLY A 141 8.45 -2.05 -7.81
N LYS A 142 9.77 -1.85 -7.88
CA LYS A 142 10.59 -2.52 -8.87
C LYS A 142 10.99 -3.89 -8.32
N CYS A 143 11.05 -4.91 -9.18
CA CYS A 143 11.68 -6.17 -8.80
C CYS A 143 13.11 -5.90 -8.27
N GLY A 144 13.44 -6.43 -7.09
CA GLY A 144 14.72 -6.21 -6.42
C GLY A 144 14.77 -5.04 -5.42
N ASP A 145 14.03 -3.95 -5.66
CA ASP A 145 14.03 -2.78 -4.76
C ASP A 145 13.08 -2.97 -3.57
N ASN A 146 11.87 -3.45 -3.85
CA ASN A 146 10.82 -3.68 -2.85
C ASN A 146 10.23 -5.07 -3.07
N VAL A 147 10.33 -5.93 -2.06
CA VAL A 147 9.70 -7.25 -2.09
C VAL A 147 8.20 -7.07 -1.90
N LEU A 148 7.44 -7.25 -2.98
CA LEU A 148 5.99 -7.32 -2.90
C LEU A 148 5.61 -8.62 -2.17
N CYS A 149 4.89 -8.50 -1.06
CA CYS A 149 4.38 -9.65 -0.34
C CYS A 149 3.15 -10.21 -1.07
N PHE A 150 3.25 -11.44 -1.56
CA PHE A 150 2.12 -12.09 -2.22
C PHE A 150 1.15 -12.65 -1.19
N THR A 151 -0.12 -12.42 -1.46
CA THR A 151 -1.27 -12.92 -0.71
C THR A 151 -2.24 -13.58 -1.67
N LYS A 152 -3.21 -14.34 -1.15
CA LYS A 152 -4.27 -14.98 -1.95
C LYS A 152 -4.99 -14.00 -2.89
N SER A 153 -5.15 -12.75 -2.46
CA SER A 153 -5.88 -11.71 -3.18
C SER A 153 -5.01 -10.81 -4.05
N THR A 154 -3.68 -10.97 -4.02
CA THR A 154 -2.74 -10.13 -4.78
C THR A 154 -3.06 -10.16 -6.27
N VAL A 155 -3.15 -9.01 -6.93
CA VAL A 155 -3.34 -8.94 -8.38
C VAL A 155 -2.27 -7.98 -8.91
N LEU A 156 -1.22 -8.51 -9.52
CA LEU A 156 -0.11 -7.68 -10.00
C LEU A 156 -0.32 -7.26 -11.44
N TYR A 157 -0.03 -6.00 -11.73
CA TYR A 157 0.07 -5.44 -13.07
C TYR A 157 1.54 -5.18 -13.39
N SER A 158 2.01 -5.63 -14.56
CA SER A 158 3.35 -5.36 -15.08
C SER A 158 3.30 -4.24 -16.12
N PHE A 159 4.04 -3.16 -15.89
CA PHE A 159 4.12 -2.06 -16.87
C PHE A 159 4.88 -2.46 -18.14
N GLN A 160 5.90 -3.30 -18.01
CA GLN A 160 6.67 -3.79 -19.16
C GLN A 160 5.81 -4.60 -20.12
N ARG A 161 4.93 -5.47 -19.60
CA ARG A 161 4.05 -6.32 -20.42
C ARG A 161 2.71 -5.66 -20.75
N GLY A 162 2.36 -4.58 -20.04
CA GLY A 162 1.06 -3.91 -20.18
C GLY A 162 -0.13 -4.77 -19.71
N SER A 163 0.11 -5.81 -18.90
CA SER A 163 -0.88 -6.83 -18.56
C SER A 163 -0.76 -7.30 -17.11
N LEU A 164 -1.76 -8.08 -16.66
CA LEU A 164 -1.71 -8.73 -15.35
C LEU A 164 -0.69 -9.86 -15.34
N VAL A 165 0.08 -9.95 -14.24
CA VAL A 165 1.08 -11.00 -14.04
C VAL A 165 0.39 -12.34 -13.91
N HIS A 166 0.87 -13.31 -14.68
CA HIS A 166 0.37 -14.67 -14.67
C HIS A 166 0.79 -15.40 -13.39
N PRO A 167 -0.02 -16.33 -12.82
CA PRO A 167 0.39 -17.08 -11.63
C PRO A 167 1.73 -17.80 -11.77
N LEU A 168 2.06 -18.33 -12.96
CA LEU A 168 3.37 -18.96 -13.20
C LEU A 168 4.53 -17.95 -13.11
N GLU A 169 4.32 -16.70 -13.52
CA GLU A 169 5.31 -15.64 -13.36
C GLU A 169 5.45 -15.24 -11.89
N MET A 170 4.35 -15.24 -11.12
CA MET A 170 4.42 -15.07 -9.67
C MET A 170 5.25 -16.17 -9.00
N ALA A 171 5.16 -17.42 -9.48
CA ALA A 171 6.03 -18.50 -8.99
C ALA A 171 7.52 -18.17 -9.26
N ARG A 172 7.88 -17.74 -10.46
CA ARG A 172 9.24 -17.31 -10.77
C ARG A 172 9.72 -16.16 -9.89
N MET A 173 8.85 -15.17 -9.62
CA MET A 173 9.15 -14.07 -8.70
C MET A 173 9.42 -14.54 -7.26
N LEU A 174 8.83 -15.66 -6.83
CA LEU A 174 9.10 -16.30 -5.55
C LEU A 174 10.37 -17.18 -5.57
N GLY A 175 11.09 -17.23 -6.70
CA GLY A 175 12.33 -17.98 -6.87
C GLY A 175 12.15 -19.43 -7.33
N TRP A 176 10.95 -19.81 -7.80
CA TRP A 176 10.75 -21.13 -8.41
C TRP A 176 11.52 -21.23 -9.73
N PRO A 177 12.04 -22.42 -10.09
CA PRO A 177 12.85 -22.56 -11.29
C PRO A 177 12.01 -22.40 -12.56
N ASP A 178 12.65 -22.05 -13.69
CA ASP A 178 11.94 -21.76 -14.95
C ASP A 178 11.22 -22.97 -15.54
N ASN A 179 11.70 -24.18 -15.22
CA ASN A 179 11.10 -25.46 -15.56
C ASN A 179 10.03 -25.93 -14.55
N TRP A 180 9.64 -25.08 -13.60
CA TRP A 180 8.54 -25.41 -12.72
C TRP A 180 7.22 -25.44 -13.50
N GLU A 181 6.57 -26.60 -13.47
CA GLU A 181 5.27 -26.81 -14.09
C GLU A 181 4.18 -26.82 -13.02
N ALA A 182 3.04 -26.21 -13.37
CA ALA A 182 1.84 -26.33 -12.56
C ALA A 182 1.38 -27.80 -12.49
N PRO A 183 0.94 -28.31 -11.33
CA PRO A 183 0.38 -29.65 -11.25
C PRO A 183 -0.81 -29.81 -12.21
N ALA A 184 -0.82 -30.90 -12.97
CA ALA A 184 -1.85 -31.17 -13.97
C ALA A 184 -3.25 -31.16 -13.35
N GLY A 185 -4.21 -30.53 -14.03
CA GLY A 185 -5.60 -30.42 -13.58
C GLY A 185 -5.85 -29.37 -12.48
N VAL A 186 -4.83 -28.68 -11.97
CA VAL A 186 -5.04 -27.61 -10.98
C VAL A 186 -5.35 -26.28 -11.69
N PRO A 187 -6.49 -25.62 -11.38
CA PRO A 187 -6.85 -24.36 -12.02
C PRO A 187 -5.90 -23.23 -11.59
N LEU A 188 -5.64 -22.27 -12.49
CA LEU A 188 -4.75 -21.13 -12.26
C LEU A 188 -5.09 -20.31 -11.01
N ASN A 189 -6.37 -20.15 -10.69
CA ASN A 189 -6.81 -19.47 -9.48
C ASN A 189 -6.35 -20.20 -8.20
N LYS A 190 -6.32 -21.53 -8.23
CA LYS A 190 -5.84 -22.32 -7.08
C LYS A 190 -4.32 -22.26 -6.96
N ILE A 191 -3.61 -22.28 -8.08
CA ILE A 191 -2.16 -22.05 -8.11
C ILE A 191 -1.83 -20.69 -7.50
N LYS A 192 -2.54 -19.63 -7.93
CA LYS A 192 -2.40 -18.30 -7.33
C LYS A 192 -2.65 -18.31 -5.82
N GLU A 193 -3.69 -19.00 -5.36
CA GLU A 193 -3.97 -19.14 -3.92
C GLU A 193 -2.82 -19.84 -3.18
N MET A 194 -2.25 -20.90 -3.75
CA MET A 194 -1.10 -21.62 -3.19
C MET A 194 0.13 -20.72 -3.11
N LEU A 195 0.43 -19.97 -4.17
CA LEU A 195 1.55 -19.03 -4.19
C LEU A 195 1.37 -17.92 -3.15
N GLY A 196 0.15 -17.43 -2.96
CA GLY A 196 -0.19 -16.44 -1.94
C GLY A 196 -0.10 -16.94 -0.49
N ASN A 197 0.07 -18.25 -0.26
CA ASN A 197 0.37 -18.84 1.06
C ASN A 197 1.82 -19.35 1.15
N SER A 198 2.60 -19.23 0.09
CA SER A 198 3.96 -19.75 0.04
C SER A 198 4.97 -18.74 0.62
N VAL A 199 6.20 -19.20 0.81
CA VAL A 199 7.33 -18.36 1.23
C VAL A 199 8.26 -18.22 0.04
N ALA A 200 8.86 -17.05 -0.16
CA ALA A 200 9.90 -16.86 -1.16
C ALA A 200 11.06 -17.84 -0.92
N LEU A 201 11.43 -18.61 -1.95
CA LEU A 201 12.47 -19.63 -1.87
C LEU A 201 13.84 -19.08 -1.43
N PRO A 202 14.28 -17.87 -1.85
CA PRO A 202 15.52 -17.29 -1.33
C PRO A 202 15.50 -17.07 0.19
N SER A 203 14.35 -16.67 0.73
CA SER A 203 14.17 -16.49 2.18
C SER A 203 14.26 -17.82 2.92
N LEU A 204 13.60 -18.87 2.40
CA LEU A 204 13.68 -20.22 2.97
C LEU A 204 15.11 -20.78 2.90
N GLY A 205 15.79 -20.60 1.76
CA GLY A 205 17.18 -21.02 1.57
C GLY A 205 18.12 -20.39 2.59
N SER A 206 17.93 -19.10 2.89
CA SER A 206 18.71 -18.38 3.91
C SER A 206 18.55 -18.99 5.31
N VAL A 207 17.33 -19.39 5.68
CA VAL A 207 17.04 -20.04 6.97
C VAL A 207 17.69 -21.42 7.05
N VAL A 208 17.54 -22.23 6.00
CA VAL A 208 18.14 -23.57 5.92
C VAL A 208 19.68 -23.48 6.00
N TRP A 209 20.29 -22.53 5.30
CA TRP A 209 21.73 -22.31 5.33
C TRP A 209 22.21 -21.90 6.73
N ALA A 210 21.55 -20.93 7.37
CA ALA A 210 21.88 -20.51 8.73
C ALA A 210 21.78 -21.67 9.73
N TRP A 211 20.73 -22.50 9.63
CA TRP A 211 20.58 -23.70 10.46
C TRP A 211 21.73 -24.69 10.27
N ARG A 212 22.15 -24.92 9.01
CA ARG A 212 23.29 -25.79 8.70
C ARG A 212 24.59 -25.32 9.34
N LEU A 213 24.85 -24.00 9.33
CA LEU A 213 26.02 -23.40 9.97
C LEU A 213 26.00 -23.53 11.50
N VAL A 214 24.82 -23.52 12.12
CA VAL A 214 24.69 -23.73 13.57
C VAL A 214 25.00 -25.19 13.94
N GLN A 215 24.57 -26.15 13.13
CA GLN A 215 24.85 -27.57 13.36
C GLN A 215 26.33 -27.89 13.22
N SER A 216 27.02 -27.33 12.24
CA SER A 216 28.44 -27.61 12.02
C SER A 216 29.37 -27.09 13.14
N ARG A 217 28.92 -26.13 13.95
CA ARG A 217 29.68 -25.63 15.12
C ARG A 217 29.55 -26.51 16.37
N ARG A 218 28.61 -27.46 16.38
CA ARG A 218 28.39 -28.36 17.52
C ARG A 218 29.17 -29.68 17.41
N MET A 219 29.77 -29.94 16.26
CA MET A 219 30.70 -31.05 16.03
C MET A 219 32.12 -30.55 16.21
#